data_AF-A0A379SJM8-F1
#
_entry.id   AF-A0A379SJM8-F1
#
_cell.length_a   1.000
_cell.length_b   1.000
_cell.length_c   1.000
_cell.angle_alpha   90.00
_cell.angle_beta   90.00
_cell.angle_gamma   90.00
#
_symmetry.space_group_name_H-M   'P 1'
#
loop_
_entity.id
_entity.type
_entity.pdbx_description
1 polymer ?
#
loop_
_entity_poly.entity_id
_entity_poly.type
_entity_poly.pdbx_seq_one_letter_code
_entity_poly.pdbx_strand_id
1 'polypeptide(L)'
;MQHRLTTEIIHFLSELPEEERIAAINEFRMAIHSVSPFRNEPVDCVLWVKNDHISPNDYNPNNVAPPEKKLLLKSIEKMGLLSRSWW
;
A
#
# COMPACT_ATOMS: atom_id res chain seq x y z
N MET A 1 -14.76 -15.03 -18.47
CA MET A 1 -14.95 -15.20 -17.00
C MET A 1 -14.19 -14.14 -16.22
N GLN A 2 -12.85 -14.05 -16.34
CA GLN A 2 -12.03 -13.08 -15.61
C GLN A 2 -12.51 -11.63 -15.77
N HIS A 3 -12.70 -11.15 -17.00
CA HIS A 3 -13.20 -9.80 -17.26
C HIS A 3 -14.55 -9.52 -16.59
N ARG A 4 -15.44 -10.52 -16.55
CA ARG A 4 -16.75 -10.39 -15.88
C ARG A 4 -16.56 -10.18 -14.37
N LEU A 5 -15.73 -11.00 -13.73
CA LEU A 5 -15.42 -10.88 -12.30
C LEU A 5 -14.77 -9.52 -11.99
N THR A 6 -13.84 -9.07 -12.82
CA THR A 6 -13.23 -7.74 -12.68
C THR A 6 -14.29 -6.64 -12.74
N THR A 7 -15.20 -6.70 -13.71
CA THR A 7 -16.30 -5.72 -13.83
C THR A 7 -17.24 -5.75 -12.63
N GLU A 8 -17.61 -6.94 -12.15
CA GLU A 8 -18.49 -7.12 -10.98
C GLU A 8 -17.83 -6.55 -9.70
N ILE A 9 -16.54 -6.80 -9.49
CA ILE A 9 -15.78 -6.24 -8.36
C ILE A 9 -15.72 -4.71 -8.46
N ILE A 10 -15.42 -4.15 -9.63
CA ILE A 10 -15.35 -2.69 -9.82
C ILE A 10 -16.71 -2.04 -9.53
N HIS A 11 -17.80 -2.63 -10.03
CA HIS A 11 -19.16 -2.15 -9.78
C HIS A 11 -19.47 -2.15 -8.28
N PHE A 12 -19.30 -3.30 -7.62
CA PHE A 12 -19.51 -3.44 -6.18
C PHE A 12 -18.71 -2.40 -5.38
N LEU A 13 -17.42 -2.24 -5.66
CA LEU A 13 -16.58 -1.26 -4.97
C LEU A 13 -17.04 0.18 -5.20
N SER A 14 -17.58 0.51 -6.38
CA SER A 14 -18.01 1.87 -6.73
C SER A 14 -19.24 2.36 -5.96
N GLU A 15 -20.05 1.45 -5.44
CA GLU A 15 -21.27 1.75 -4.68
C GLU A 15 -20.99 1.98 -3.18
N LEU A 16 -19.84 1.53 -2.69
CA LEU A 16 -19.47 1.64 -1.28
C LEU A 16 -18.99 3.06 -0.91
N PRO A 17 -19.32 3.55 0.30
CA PRO A 17 -18.65 4.70 0.92
C PRO A 17 -17.13 4.50 1.00
N GLU A 18 -16.36 5.59 1.07
CA GLU A 18 -14.90 5.53 0.98
C GLU A 18 -14.25 4.57 1.98
N GLU A 19 -14.65 4.64 3.26
CA GLU A 19 -14.09 3.79 4.32
C GLU A 19 -14.38 2.30 4.08
N GLU A 20 -15.61 1.96 3.73
CA GLU A 20 -16.04 0.59 3.42
C GLU A 20 -15.38 0.08 2.14
N ARG A 21 -15.22 0.94 1.14
CA ARG A 21 -14.51 0.62 -0.11
C ARG A 21 -13.05 0.27 0.15
N ILE A 22 -12.37 1.04 1.00
CA ILE A 22 -10.98 0.76 1.39
C ILE A 22 -10.88 -0.59 2.11
N ALA A 23 -11.79 -0.86 3.06
CA ALA A 23 -11.83 -2.14 3.77
C ALA A 23 -12.05 -3.31 2.80
N ALA A 24 -13.03 -3.21 1.91
CA ALA A 24 -13.31 -4.24 0.91
C ALA A 24 -12.12 -4.47 -0.04
N ILE A 25 -11.43 -3.41 -0.49
CA ILE A 25 -10.21 -3.54 -1.30
C ILE A 25 -9.13 -4.30 -0.54
N ASN A 26 -8.92 -4.00 0.74
CA ASN A 26 -7.95 -4.71 1.56
C ASN A 26 -8.31 -6.20 1.71
N GLU A 27 -9.58 -6.54 1.90
CA GLU A 27 -10.04 -7.92 1.93
C GLU A 27 -9.76 -8.66 0.62
N PHE A 28 -10.06 -8.05 -0.53
CA PHE A 28 -9.73 -8.64 -1.83
C PHE A 28 -8.23 -8.87 -2.00
N ARG A 29 -7.39 -7.91 -1.57
CA ARG A 29 -5.93 -8.07 -1.62
C ARG A 29 -5.44 -9.24 -0.77
N MET A 30 -5.97 -9.41 0.45
CA MET A 30 -5.63 -10.55 1.30
C MET A 30 -6.09 -11.89 0.69
N ALA A 31 -7.29 -11.92 0.10
CA ALA A 31 -7.80 -13.10 -0.58
C ALA A 31 -6.92 -13.50 -1.77
N ILE A 32 -6.53 -12.52 -2.60
CA ILE A 32 -5.63 -12.75 -3.75
C ILE A 32 -4.23 -13.18 -3.28
N HIS A 33 -3.70 -12.54 -2.24
CA HIS A 33 -2.42 -12.90 -1.62
C HIS A 33 -2.36 -14.38 -1.20
N SER A 34 -3.46 -14.93 -0.67
CA SER A 34 -3.51 -16.33 -0.22
C SER A 34 -3.20 -17.35 -1.34
N VAL A 35 -3.49 -17.00 -2.59
CA VAL A 35 -3.24 -17.81 -3.78
C VAL A 35 -2.06 -17.32 -4.63
N SER A 36 -1.38 -16.25 -4.21
CA SER A 36 -0.25 -15.69 -4.94
C SER A 36 0.96 -16.63 -4.88
N PRO A 37 1.68 -16.85 -6.00
CA PRO A 37 2.97 -17.52 -5.98
C PRO A 37 4.05 -16.72 -5.24
N PHE A 38 3.82 -15.42 -4.99
CA PHE A 38 4.73 -14.53 -4.28
C PHE A 38 4.26 -14.22 -2.86
N ARG A 39 3.35 -15.01 -2.26
CA ARG A 39 2.82 -14.73 -0.92
C ARG A 39 3.86 -14.64 0.21
N ASN A 40 5.08 -15.12 -0.02
CA ASN A 40 6.17 -15.00 0.94
C ASN A 40 6.97 -13.70 0.77
N GLU A 41 6.71 -12.93 -0.29
CA GLU A 41 7.35 -11.66 -0.55
C GLU A 41 6.59 -10.53 0.16
N PRO A 42 7.30 -9.63 0.86
CA PRO A 42 6.67 -8.59 1.68
C PRO A 42 5.86 -7.57 0.86
N VAL A 43 6.10 -7.49 -0.45
CA VAL A 43 5.43 -6.54 -1.36
C VAL A 43 4.20 -7.12 -2.05
N ASP A 44 3.90 -8.40 -1.86
CA ASP A 44 2.77 -9.07 -2.54
C ASP A 44 1.40 -8.59 -2.03
N CYS A 45 1.30 -8.17 -0.76
CA CYS A 45 0.06 -7.69 -0.16
C CYS A 45 0.23 -6.33 0.55
N VAL A 46 0.04 -5.24 -0.19
CA VAL A 46 0.07 -3.88 0.36
C VAL A 46 -1.34 -3.42 0.75
N LEU A 47 -1.54 -3.15 2.03
CA LEU A 47 -2.83 -2.75 2.61
C LEU A 47 -2.84 -1.25 2.95
N TRP A 48 -4.01 -0.63 2.82
CA TRP A 48 -4.23 0.72 3.33
C TRP A 48 -4.59 0.66 4.81
N VAL A 49 -3.87 1.40 5.65
CA VAL A 49 -4.09 1.46 7.09
C VAL A 49 -4.27 2.92 7.48
N LYS A 50 -5.24 3.22 8.36
CA LYS A 50 -5.42 4.56 8.89
C LYS A 50 -4.21 4.95 9.74
N ASN A 51 -3.79 6.21 9.63
CA ASN A 51 -2.57 6.70 10.28
C ASN A 51 -2.65 6.62 11.81
N ASP A 52 -3.83 6.83 12.39
CA ASP A 52 -4.08 6.70 13.82
C ASP A 52 -3.89 5.28 14.38
N HIS A 53 -3.88 4.26 13.52
CA HIS A 53 -3.57 2.88 13.90
C HIS A 53 -2.06 2.56 13.84
N ILE A 54 -1.22 3.53 13.47
CA ILE A 54 0.23 3.34 13.34
C ILE A 54 0.91 4.07 14.50
N SER A 55 1.75 3.34 15.23
CA SER A 55 2.69 3.95 16.18
C SER A 55 4.04 4.15 15.50
N PRO A 56 4.74 5.27 15.77
CA PRO A 56 6.13 5.40 15.38
C PRO A 56 6.93 4.22 15.93
N ASN A 57 7.71 3.56 15.09
CA ASN A 57 8.76 2.68 15.59
C ASN A 57 10.05 3.50 15.71
N ASP A 58 10.77 3.31 16.80
CA ASP A 58 12.13 3.84 16.97
C ASP A 58 13.17 2.93 16.29
N TYR A 59 12.71 2.01 15.43
CA TYR A 59 13.56 1.04 14.76
C TYR A 59 14.20 1.67 13.52
N ASN A 60 15.40 2.19 13.71
CA ASN A 60 16.30 2.48 12.61
C ASN A 60 17.70 1.94 12.91
N PRO A 61 18.04 0.71 12.50
CA PRO A 61 19.37 0.13 12.74
C PRO A 61 20.47 0.86 11.98
N ASN A 62 20.11 1.64 10.96
CA ASN A 62 21.02 2.44 10.14
C ASN A 62 20.69 3.92 10.35
N ASN A 63 21.14 4.54 11.44
CA ASN A 63 20.86 5.95 11.75
C ASN A 63 21.01 6.83 10.49
N VAL A 64 19.88 7.24 9.88
CA VAL A 64 19.86 7.87 8.55
C VAL A 64 20.49 9.24 8.70
N ALA A 65 21.46 9.57 7.86
CA ALA A 65 22.18 10.83 8.00
C ALA A 65 21.21 12.02 7.84
N PRO A 66 21.39 13.13 8.57
CA PRO A 66 20.49 14.29 8.48
C PRO A 66 20.24 14.81 7.05
N PRO A 67 21.20 14.80 6.11
CA PRO A 67 20.96 15.17 4.72
C PRO A 67 20.01 14.20 3.98
N GLU A 68 20.19 12.89 4.17
CA GLU A 68 19.36 11.84 3.54
C GLU A 68 17.93 11.90 4.06
N LYS A 69 17.75 12.15 5.37
CA LYS A 69 16.42 12.35 5.98
C LYS A 69 15.70 13.57 5.37
N LYS A 70 16.42 14.68 5.14
CA LYS A 70 15.86 15.88 4.49
C LYS A 70 15.50 15.64 3.03
N LEU A 71 16.32 14.88 2.29
CA LEU A 71 16.04 14.51 0.91
C LEU A 71 14.83 13.58 0.81
N LEU A 72 14.75 12.57 1.67
CA LEU A 72 13.61 11.65 1.75
C LEU A 72 12.31 12.41 2.02
N LEU A 73 12.30 13.32 3.00
CA LEU A 73 11.13 14.15 3.31
C LEU A 73 10.65 14.93 2.08
N LYS A 74 11.57 15.65 1.41
CA LYS A 74 11.26 16.39 0.18
C LYS A 74 10.73 15.50 -0.94
N SER A 75 11.26 14.29 -1.08
CA SER A 75 10.80 13.32 -2.08
C SER A 75 9.36 12.88 -1.80
N ILE A 76 9.07 12.53 -0.54
CA ILE A 76 7.75 12.09 -0.11
C ILE A 76 6.72 13.22 -0.31
N GLU A 77 7.05 14.44 0.10
CA GLU A 77 6.18 15.61 -0.06
C GLU A 77 5.86 15.92 -1.52
N LYS A 78 6.83 15.72 -2.43
CA LYS A 78 6.68 16.07 -3.85
C LYS A 78 6.05 14.97 -4.69
N MET A 79 6.32 13.69 -4.40
CA MET A 79 6.01 12.57 -5.29
C MET A 79 5.51 11.30 -4.58
N GLY A 80 5.35 11.31 -3.25
CA GLY A 80 5.13 10.10 -2.46
C GLY A 80 6.41 9.25 -2.28
N LEU A 81 6.27 8.05 -1.70
CA LEU A 81 7.39 7.13 -1.39
C LEU A 81 8.17 6.64 -2.63
N LEU A 82 7.67 6.88 -3.84
CA LEU A 82 8.33 6.49 -5.07
C LEU A 82 9.23 7.62 -5.57
N SER A 83 10.45 7.68 -5.05
CA SER A 83 11.56 8.37 -5.72
C SER A 83 11.88 7.65 -7.04
N ARG A 84 11.49 8.24 -8.17
CA ARG A 84 11.99 7.85 -9.51
C ARG A 84 13.42 8.39 -9.69
N SER A 85 14.41 7.63 -9.25
CA SER A 85 15.80 7.82 -9.70
C SER A 85 16.63 6.54 -9.52
N TRP A 86 16.19 5.44 -10.14
CA TRP A 86 17.03 4.27 -10.44
C TRP A 86 16.52 3.61 -11.73
N TRP A 87 16.66 4.34 -12.83
CA TRP A 87 17.02 3.88 -14.18
C TRP A 87 17.74 5.04 -14.85
#